data_AF-A0A2G6Q5E8-F1
#
_entry.id   AF-A0A2G6Q5E8-F1
#
_cell.length_a   1.000
_cell.length_b   1.000
_cell.length_c   1.000
_cell.angle_alpha   90.00
_cell.angle_beta   90.00
_cell.angle_gamma   90.00
#
_symmetry.space_group_name_H-M   'P 1'
#
loop_
_entity.id
_entity.type
_entity.pdbx_description
1 polymer ?
#
loop_
_entity_poly.entity_id
_entity_poly.type
_entity_poly.pdbx_seq_one_letter_code
_entity_poly.pdbx_strand_id
1 'polypeptide(L)'
;KKLVYNFVWKKYSSNEEMIKSNTGLEIDDLIQYGMIGLLKARKGFDPTYGCEFSTYAIPKISGIISVNIRDAQKVKVPRDVYYLKGKIMNQGLLEEKPEEISKQLDVSIKAVEEALRYQHITKSIHEIAHSSGSSDDDLTIEQMPVDEYSANETEKVEHEILVGSFVQTLPDREMIVWDMYSNHMSQENIGKKVGVTQTQISRILK
;
A
#
# COMPACT_ATOMS: atom_id res chain seq x y z
N LYS A 1 5.20 -17.42 32.99
CA LYS A 1 4.29 -18.09 32.01
C LYS A 1 2.85 -17.59 32.12
N LYS A 2 2.16 -17.72 33.27
CA LYS A 2 0.75 -17.30 33.44
C LYS A 2 0.46 -15.81 33.13
N LEU A 3 1.36 -14.89 33.52
CA LEU A 3 1.16 -13.45 33.29
C LEU A 3 1.04 -13.09 31.79
N VAL A 4 2.01 -13.53 30.97
CA VAL A 4 2.00 -13.26 29.52
C VAL A 4 0.81 -13.93 28.85
N TYR A 5 0.57 -15.21 29.16
CA TYR A 5 -0.56 -15.95 28.59
C TYR A 5 -1.90 -15.24 28.84
N ASN A 6 -2.17 -14.91 30.10
CA ASN A 6 -3.42 -14.25 30.48
C ASN A 6 -3.54 -12.85 29.86
N PHE A 7 -2.43 -12.11 29.79
CA PHE A 7 -2.40 -10.78 29.17
C PHE A 7 -2.72 -10.86 27.66
N VAL A 8 -2.08 -11.79 26.95
CA VAL A 8 -2.24 -11.93 25.50
C VAL A 8 -3.67 -12.35 25.16
N TRP A 9 -4.20 -13.38 25.81
CA TRP A 9 -5.58 -13.82 25.60
C TRP A 9 -6.58 -12.71 25.92
N LYS A 10 -6.44 -12.05 27.07
CA LYS A 10 -7.37 -10.97 27.45
C LYS A 10 -7.37 -9.81 26.44
N LYS A 11 -6.22 -9.50 25.84
CA LYS A 11 -6.05 -8.31 24.98
C LYS A 11 -6.29 -8.58 23.50
N TYR A 12 -5.92 -9.76 22.99
CA TYR A 12 -5.85 -10.01 21.55
C TYR A 12 -6.87 -11.05 21.04
N SER A 13 -7.53 -11.82 21.91
CA SER A 13 -8.45 -12.87 21.45
C SER A 13 -9.62 -12.35 20.63
N SER A 14 -10.16 -11.17 20.95
CA SER A 14 -11.25 -10.57 20.15
C SER A 14 -10.82 -10.18 18.73
N ASN A 15 -9.52 -9.98 18.50
CA ASN A 15 -8.97 -9.50 17.23
C ASN A 15 -8.01 -10.52 16.59
N GLU A 16 -8.04 -11.78 17.06
CA GLU A 16 -7.10 -12.82 16.65
C GLU A 16 -7.16 -13.07 15.13
N GLU A 17 -8.36 -13.26 14.59
CA GLU A 17 -8.54 -13.52 13.15
C GLU A 17 -8.04 -12.36 12.29
N MET A 18 -8.28 -11.12 12.72
CA MET A 18 -7.81 -9.92 12.03
C MET A 18 -6.29 -9.79 12.06
N ILE A 19 -5.65 -10.15 13.19
CA ILE A 19 -4.19 -10.16 13.29
C ILE A 19 -3.61 -11.24 12.39
N LYS A 20 -4.18 -12.45 12.44
CA LYS A 20 -3.75 -13.58 11.63
C LYS A 20 -3.90 -13.30 10.13
N SER A 21 -5.03 -12.73 9.69
CA SER A 21 -5.27 -12.44 8.28
C SER A 21 -4.29 -11.39 7.70
N ASN A 22 -3.94 -10.37 8.50
CA ASN A 22 -3.09 -9.26 8.04
C ASN A 22 -1.59 -9.45 8.27
N THR A 23 -1.20 -10.30 9.21
CA THR A 23 0.22 -10.48 9.61
C THR A 23 0.71 -11.93 9.50
N GLY A 24 -0.21 -12.90 9.43
CA GLY A 24 0.12 -14.32 9.54
C GLY A 24 0.48 -14.79 10.96
N LEU A 25 0.51 -13.88 11.95
CA LEU A 25 0.85 -14.22 13.32
C LEU A 25 -0.33 -14.87 14.04
N GLU A 26 -0.06 -15.95 14.76
CA GLU A 26 -1.02 -16.63 15.63
C GLU A 26 -0.88 -16.15 17.08
N ILE A 27 -1.86 -16.50 17.94
CA ILE A 27 -1.81 -16.16 19.37
C ILE A 27 -0.53 -16.70 20.03
N ASP A 28 -0.09 -17.89 19.63
CA ASP A 28 1.14 -18.49 20.15
C ASP A 28 2.39 -17.66 19.81
N ASP A 29 2.44 -17.02 18.64
CA ASP A 29 3.51 -16.09 18.29
C ASP A 29 3.46 -14.84 19.18
N LEU A 30 2.27 -14.30 19.43
CA LEU A 30 2.11 -13.16 20.33
C LEU A 30 2.53 -13.51 21.77
N ILE A 31 2.26 -14.73 22.22
CA ILE A 31 2.75 -15.25 23.50
C ILE A 31 4.27 -15.31 23.49
N GLN A 32 4.90 -15.83 22.44
CA GLN A 32 6.36 -15.88 22.33
C GLN A 32 6.98 -14.47 22.37
N TYR A 33 6.47 -13.52 21.59
CA TYR A 33 6.89 -12.12 21.65
C TYR A 33 6.68 -11.51 23.04
N GLY A 34 5.57 -11.84 23.69
CA GLY A 34 5.30 -11.44 25.06
C GLY A 34 6.29 -12.02 26.07
N MET A 35 6.75 -13.25 25.89
CA MET A 35 7.81 -13.85 26.73
C MET A 35 9.14 -13.13 26.54
N ILE A 36 9.48 -12.72 25.31
CA ILE A 36 10.65 -11.87 25.06
C ILE A 36 10.50 -10.53 25.81
N GLY A 37 9.31 -9.95 25.81
CA GLY A 37 8.96 -8.75 26.59
C GLY A 37 9.18 -8.94 28.08
N LEU A 38 8.71 -10.04 28.63
CA LEU A 38 8.87 -10.40 30.03
C LEU A 38 10.37 -10.57 30.39
N LEU A 39 11.16 -11.21 29.53
CA LEU A 39 12.59 -11.35 29.75
C LEU A 39 13.32 -10.00 29.77
N LYS A 40 12.98 -9.09 28.85
CA LYS A 40 13.51 -7.72 28.85
C LYS A 40 13.05 -6.93 30.07
N ALA A 41 11.82 -7.12 30.50
CA ALA A 41 11.30 -6.50 31.73
C ALA A 41 12.06 -7.00 32.96
N ARG A 42 12.28 -8.31 33.10
CA ARG A 42 13.06 -8.88 34.21
C ARG A 42 14.47 -8.30 34.28
N LYS A 43 15.13 -8.11 33.14
CA LYS A 43 16.50 -7.56 33.09
C LYS A 43 16.60 -6.09 33.50
N GLY A 44 15.54 -5.30 33.27
CA GLY A 44 15.55 -3.85 33.50
C GLY A 44 14.72 -3.37 34.69
N PHE A 45 14.11 -4.30 35.46
CA PHE A 45 13.30 -3.94 36.61
C PHE A 45 14.17 -3.72 37.84
N ASP A 46 13.90 -2.63 38.55
CA ASP A 46 14.53 -2.29 39.81
C ASP A 46 13.43 -2.13 40.89
N PRO A 47 13.40 -3.01 41.91
CA PRO A 47 12.41 -2.96 42.98
C PRO A 47 12.45 -1.67 43.82
N THR A 48 13.56 -0.92 43.80
CA THR A 48 13.72 0.30 44.61
C THR A 48 12.76 1.43 44.21
N TYR A 49 12.20 1.36 42.99
CA TYR A 49 11.17 2.30 42.53
C TYR A 49 9.79 2.10 43.19
N GLY A 50 9.62 1.07 44.03
CA GLY A 50 8.42 0.90 44.86
C GLY A 50 7.15 0.47 44.11
N CYS A 51 7.27 0.01 42.87
CA CYS A 51 6.15 -0.51 42.07
C CYS A 51 6.22 -2.03 41.94
N GLU A 52 5.06 -2.66 41.74
CA GLU A 52 5.04 -4.09 41.43
C GLU A 52 5.69 -4.37 40.08
N PHE A 53 6.34 -5.53 39.97
CA PHE A 53 6.93 -5.97 38.70
C PHE A 53 5.91 -6.03 37.56
N SER A 54 4.66 -6.37 37.87
CA SER A 54 3.53 -6.38 36.92
C SER A 54 3.34 -5.01 36.25
N THR A 55 3.39 -3.93 37.02
CA THR A 55 3.25 -2.55 36.58
C THR A 55 4.33 -2.17 35.56
N TYR A 56 5.56 -2.64 35.75
CA TYR A 56 6.66 -2.40 34.83
C TYR A 56 6.65 -3.34 33.61
N ALA A 57 6.32 -4.62 33.82
CA ALA A 57 6.43 -5.65 32.80
C ALA A 57 5.33 -5.53 31.73
N ILE A 58 4.09 -5.20 32.11
CA ILE A 58 2.95 -5.15 31.18
C ILE A 58 3.19 -4.16 30.03
N PRO A 59 3.61 -2.90 30.25
CA PRO A 59 3.93 -1.98 29.16
C PRO A 59 5.02 -2.49 28.23
N LYS A 60 6.08 -3.14 28.77
CA LYS A 60 7.15 -3.71 27.94
C LYS A 60 6.67 -4.90 27.11
N ILE A 61 5.88 -5.79 27.70
CA ILE A 61 5.27 -6.94 27.01
C ILE A 61 4.40 -6.43 25.86
N SER A 62 3.49 -5.50 26.15
CA SER A 62 2.62 -4.90 25.13
C SER A 62 3.42 -4.21 24.03
N GLY A 63 4.48 -3.47 24.38
CA GLY A 63 5.30 -2.76 23.41
C GLY A 63 5.99 -3.69 22.43
N ILE A 64 6.56 -4.81 22.91
CA ILE A 64 7.22 -5.79 22.03
C ILE A 64 6.21 -6.46 21.12
N ILE A 65 5.05 -6.86 21.64
CA ILE A 65 3.99 -7.47 20.82
C ILE A 65 3.53 -6.48 19.74
N SER A 66 3.23 -5.23 20.10
CA SER A 66 2.78 -4.20 19.16
C SER A 66 3.79 -3.90 18.05
N VAL A 67 5.10 -3.87 18.36
CA VAL A 67 6.13 -3.68 17.34
C VAL A 67 6.18 -4.85 16.36
N ASN A 68 6.12 -6.10 16.86
CA ASN A 68 6.16 -7.27 15.99
C ASN A 68 4.89 -7.41 15.13
N ILE A 69 3.72 -7.06 15.66
CA ILE A 69 2.48 -7.03 14.86
C ILE A 69 2.60 -6.03 13.71
N ARG A 70 3.09 -4.81 13.97
CA ARG A 70 3.32 -3.80 12.91
C ARG A 70 4.33 -4.29 11.88
N ASP A 71 5.45 -4.85 12.34
CA ASP A 71 6.54 -5.25 11.45
C ASP A 71 6.20 -6.49 10.62
N ALA A 72 5.23 -7.31 11.07
CA ALA A 72 4.75 -8.48 10.33
C ALA A 72 3.65 -8.18 9.30
N GLN A 73 3.20 -6.94 9.17
CA GLN A 73 2.18 -6.59 8.17
C GLN A 73 2.67 -6.84 6.74
N LYS A 74 1.74 -7.34 5.90
CA LYS A 74 1.96 -7.59 4.46
C LYS A 74 2.35 -6.32 3.71
N VAL A 75 1.72 -5.19 4.04
CA VAL A 75 2.06 -3.85 3.52
C VAL A 75 2.85 -3.10 4.58
N LYS A 76 4.04 -2.63 4.22
CA LYS A 76 4.88 -1.83 5.13
C LYS A 76 4.35 -0.40 5.21
N VAL A 77 4.19 0.09 6.43
CA VAL A 77 3.66 1.42 6.70
C VAL A 77 4.59 2.15 7.66
N PRO A 78 4.81 3.47 7.48
CA PRO A 78 5.58 4.26 8.42
C PRO A 78 5.04 4.16 9.83
N ARG A 79 5.96 4.20 10.80
CA ARG A 79 5.65 4.08 12.22
C ARG A 79 4.57 5.07 12.67
N ASP A 80 4.72 6.32 12.26
CA ASP A 80 3.90 7.42 12.74
C ASP A 80 2.45 7.29 12.26
N VAL A 81 2.26 6.87 11.01
CA VAL A 81 0.95 6.60 10.40
C VAL A 81 0.23 5.46 11.14
N TYR A 82 0.93 4.36 11.42
CA TYR A 82 0.36 3.21 12.14
C TYR A 82 -0.11 3.59 13.56
N TYR A 83 0.72 4.30 14.32
CA TYR A 83 0.36 4.71 15.67
C TYR A 83 -0.72 5.79 15.69
N LEU A 84 -0.69 6.72 14.73
CA LEU A 84 -1.73 7.74 14.59
C LEU A 84 -3.10 7.11 14.27
N LYS A 85 -3.16 6.17 13.32
CA LYS A 85 -4.38 5.40 13.01
C LYS A 85 -4.90 4.67 14.25
N GLY A 86 -4.02 4.02 15.00
CA GLY A 86 -4.39 3.36 16.26
C GLY A 86 -4.93 4.36 17.31
N LYS A 87 -4.37 5.57 17.40
CA LYS A 87 -4.85 6.62 18.31
C LYS A 87 -6.24 7.12 17.92
N ILE A 88 -6.47 7.37 16.62
CA ILE A 88 -7.77 7.75 16.05
C ILE A 88 -8.83 6.69 16.39
N MET A 89 -8.51 5.40 16.16
CA MET A 89 -9.44 4.30 16.43
C MET A 89 -9.75 4.14 17.91
N ASN A 90 -8.74 4.25 18.79
CA ASN A 90 -8.94 4.14 20.25
C ASN A 90 -9.78 5.30 20.83
N GLN A 91 -9.78 6.46 20.17
CA GLN A 91 -10.57 7.62 20.58
C GLN A 91 -11.94 7.68 19.88
N GLY A 92 -12.27 6.72 19.00
CA GLY A 92 -13.55 6.69 18.30
C GLY A 92 -13.70 7.76 17.21
N LEU A 93 -12.60 8.34 16.74
CA LEU A 93 -12.61 9.49 15.82
C LEU A 93 -12.62 9.09 14.34
N LEU A 94 -13.02 7.85 14.01
CA LEU A 94 -12.98 7.36 12.63
C LEU A 94 -13.99 8.04 11.71
N GLU A 95 -15.08 8.55 12.27
CA GLU A 95 -16.16 9.21 11.53
C GLU A 95 -16.04 10.75 11.54
N GLU A 96 -15.09 11.30 12.30
CA GLU A 96 -14.87 12.74 12.39
C GLU A 96 -14.13 13.29 11.17
N LYS A 97 -14.24 14.61 10.95
CA LYS A 97 -13.53 15.26 9.86
C LYS A 97 -12.02 15.30 10.15
N PRO A 98 -11.15 15.18 9.13
CA PRO A 98 -9.69 15.27 9.33
C PRO A 98 -9.23 16.53 10.08
N GLU A 99 -9.93 17.65 9.90
CA GLU A 99 -9.66 18.91 10.59
C GLU A 99 -9.94 18.86 12.10
N GLU A 100 -10.98 18.15 12.52
CA GLU A 100 -11.37 18.00 13.94
C GLU A 100 -10.37 17.08 14.63
N ILE A 101 -10.04 15.96 14.00
CA ILE A 101 -9.02 15.02 14.45
C ILE A 101 -7.66 15.72 14.59
N SER A 102 -7.27 16.53 13.61
CA SER A 102 -6.03 17.31 13.63
C SER A 102 -5.95 18.22 14.84
N LYS A 103 -7.05 18.93 15.17
CA LYS A 103 -7.13 19.81 16.35
C LYS A 103 -7.11 19.05 17.67
N GLN A 104 -7.84 17.93 17.75
CA GLN A 104 -7.90 17.14 18.99
C GLN A 104 -6.59 16.42 19.29
N LEU A 105 -5.90 15.95 18.26
CA LEU A 105 -4.68 15.15 18.39
C LEU A 105 -3.38 15.96 18.31
N ASP A 106 -3.47 17.25 17.98
CA ASP A 106 -2.34 18.17 17.74
C ASP A 106 -1.34 17.62 16.71
N VAL A 107 -1.86 17.26 15.54
CA VAL A 107 -1.11 16.72 14.40
C VAL A 107 -1.54 17.36 13.10
N SER A 108 -0.65 17.35 12.10
CA SER A 108 -0.96 17.94 10.79
C SER A 108 -2.12 17.22 10.09
N ILE A 109 -2.96 17.99 9.38
CA ILE A 109 -4.09 17.45 8.60
C ILE A 109 -3.61 16.39 7.60
N LYS A 110 -2.45 16.62 6.95
CA LYS A 110 -1.85 15.66 6.01
C LYS A 110 -1.56 14.30 6.65
N ALA A 111 -1.01 14.29 7.87
CA ALA A 111 -0.73 13.05 8.58
C ALA A 111 -2.02 12.32 8.97
N VAL A 112 -3.07 13.06 9.33
CA VAL A 112 -4.40 12.50 9.61
C VAL A 112 -5.00 11.87 8.35
N GLU A 113 -4.96 12.57 7.21
CA GLU A 113 -5.45 12.04 5.95
C GLU A 113 -4.70 10.77 5.52
N GLU A 114 -3.38 10.74 5.69
CA GLU A 114 -2.57 9.56 5.40
C GLU A 114 -2.93 8.38 6.32
N ALA A 115 -3.11 8.64 7.62
CA ALA A 115 -3.57 7.63 8.57
C ALA A 115 -5.01 7.16 8.30
N LEU A 116 -5.90 8.02 7.83
CA LEU A 116 -7.26 7.65 7.46
C LEU A 116 -7.30 6.81 6.19
N ARG A 117 -6.52 7.18 5.16
CA ARG A 117 -6.35 6.40 3.92
C ARG A 117 -5.75 5.03 4.18
N TYR A 118 -4.90 4.92 5.19
CA TYR A 118 -4.33 3.65 5.57
C TYR A 118 -5.43 2.68 6.06
N GLN A 119 -5.61 1.60 5.28
CA GLN A 119 -6.45 0.47 5.62
C GLN A 119 -5.59 -0.71 6.04
N HIS A 120 -5.86 -1.22 7.23
CA HIS A 120 -5.14 -2.38 7.78
C HIS A 120 -5.56 -3.70 7.13
N ILE A 121 -6.74 -3.75 6.50
CA ILE A 121 -7.39 -5.00 6.09
C ILE A 121 -7.04 -5.29 4.63
N THR A 122 -6.22 -6.33 4.44
CA THR A 122 -6.04 -6.93 3.12
C THR A 122 -7.03 -8.07 2.94
N LYS A 123 -7.66 -8.17 1.76
CA LYS A 123 -8.49 -9.32 1.40
C LYS A 123 -7.67 -10.36 0.63
N SER A 124 -8.07 -11.62 0.75
CA SER A 124 -7.50 -12.67 -0.10
C SER A 124 -8.10 -12.55 -1.50
N ILE A 125 -7.29 -12.69 -2.55
CA ILE A 125 -7.80 -12.70 -3.92
C ILE A 125 -8.73 -13.91 -4.19
N HIS A 126 -8.54 -15.00 -3.42
CA HIS A 126 -9.39 -16.19 -3.48
C HIS A 126 -10.64 -16.09 -2.59
N GLU A 127 -10.87 -14.96 -1.92
CA GLU A 127 -12.13 -14.72 -1.21
C GLU A 127 -13.28 -14.65 -2.22
N ILE A 128 -14.41 -15.29 -1.90
CA ILE A 128 -15.61 -15.29 -2.73
C ILE A 128 -16.25 -13.90 -2.63
N ALA A 129 -16.32 -13.19 -3.75
CA ALA A 129 -16.96 -11.88 -3.85
C ALA A 129 -18.47 -11.99 -4.07
N HIS A 130 -18.89 -12.96 -4.88
CA HIS A 130 -20.30 -13.26 -5.13
C HIS A 130 -20.52 -14.76 -5.08
N SER A 131 -21.49 -15.19 -4.26
CA SER A 131 -21.94 -16.57 -4.24
C SER A 131 -23.33 -16.69 -4.86
N SER A 132 -23.46 -17.59 -5.83
CA SER A 132 -24.69 -17.86 -6.57
C SER A 132 -25.50 -19.03 -5.96
N GLY A 133 -25.01 -19.63 -4.86
CA GLY A 133 -25.64 -20.76 -4.18
C GLY A 133 -25.32 -22.13 -4.79
N SER A 134 -24.56 -22.17 -5.89
CA SER A 134 -23.91 -23.36 -6.44
C SER A 134 -22.41 -23.11 -6.46
N SER A 135 -21.62 -24.04 -5.90
CA SER A 135 -20.16 -23.87 -5.76
C SER A 135 -19.42 -23.71 -7.09
N ASP A 136 -20.05 -24.09 -8.21
CA ASP A 136 -19.45 -24.01 -9.55
C ASP A 136 -19.51 -22.59 -10.16
N ASP A 137 -20.37 -21.72 -9.63
CA ASP A 137 -20.62 -20.36 -10.15
C ASP A 137 -20.21 -19.26 -9.14
N ASP A 138 -19.42 -19.61 -8.12
CA ASP A 138 -18.89 -18.64 -7.17
C ASP A 138 -17.77 -17.80 -7.82
N LEU A 139 -17.91 -16.47 -7.77
CA LEU A 139 -16.90 -15.55 -8.30
C LEU A 139 -15.96 -15.11 -7.19
N THR A 140 -14.66 -15.29 -7.42
CA THR A 140 -13.60 -14.82 -6.52
C THR A 140 -13.21 -13.37 -6.81
N ILE A 141 -12.61 -12.69 -5.83
CA ILE A 141 -12.09 -11.31 -6.00
C ILE A 141 -11.10 -11.24 -7.17
N GLU A 142 -10.28 -12.29 -7.38
CA GLU A 142 -9.32 -12.39 -8.49
C GLU A 142 -9.96 -12.23 -9.87
N GLN A 143 -11.22 -12.64 -10.03
CA GLN A 143 -11.93 -12.62 -11.32
C GLN A 143 -12.66 -11.30 -11.59
N MET A 144 -12.72 -10.39 -10.61
CA MET A 144 -13.38 -9.09 -10.76
C MET A 144 -12.57 -8.00 -11.49
N PRO A 145 -11.24 -7.83 -11.26
CA PRO A 145 -10.49 -6.77 -11.92
C PRO A 145 -10.40 -7.03 -13.42
N VAL A 146 -10.71 -6.00 -14.21
CA VAL A 146 -10.47 -5.99 -15.64
C VAL A 146 -9.01 -5.61 -15.88
N ASP A 147 -8.31 -6.37 -16.70
CA ASP A 147 -6.97 -5.98 -17.14
C ASP A 147 -7.08 -4.81 -18.14
N GLU A 148 -6.93 -3.58 -17.64
CA GLU A 148 -6.95 -2.36 -18.44
C GLU A 148 -5.92 -2.37 -19.59
N TYR A 149 -4.83 -3.15 -19.49
CA TYR A 149 -3.84 -3.25 -20.57
C TYR A 149 -4.36 -4.06 -21.76
N SER A 150 -5.16 -5.10 -21.49
CA SER A 150 -5.82 -5.92 -22.50
C SER A 150 -7.07 -5.25 -23.08
N ALA A 151 -7.81 -4.50 -22.25
CA ALA A 151 -9.04 -3.81 -22.68
C ALA A 151 -8.79 -2.75 -23.76
N ASN A 152 -7.60 -2.14 -23.77
CA ASN A 152 -7.24 -1.08 -24.72
C ASN A 152 -6.54 -1.61 -25.99
N GLU A 153 -6.53 -2.92 -26.23
CA GLU A 153 -5.87 -3.50 -27.41
C GLU A 153 -6.57 -3.09 -28.71
N THR A 154 -7.91 -2.99 -28.70
CA THR A 154 -8.68 -2.45 -29.84
C THR A 154 -8.39 -0.97 -30.07
N GLU A 155 -8.33 -0.15 -29.00
CA GLU A 155 -7.98 1.28 -29.13
C GLU A 155 -6.57 1.48 -29.68
N LYS A 156 -5.61 0.63 -29.28
CA LYS A 156 -4.24 0.64 -29.84
C LYS A 156 -4.25 0.31 -31.33
N VAL A 157 -4.96 -0.73 -31.74
CA VAL A 157 -5.04 -1.14 -33.16
C VAL A 157 -5.73 -0.06 -34.00
N GLU A 158 -6.84 0.51 -33.52
CA GLU A 158 -7.51 1.63 -34.18
C GLU A 158 -6.58 2.84 -34.31
N HIS A 159 -5.86 3.18 -33.25
CA HIS A 159 -4.88 4.27 -33.27
C HIS A 159 -3.74 4.00 -34.25
N GLU A 160 -3.19 2.78 -34.30
CA GLU A 160 -2.15 2.40 -35.26
C GLU A 160 -2.64 2.47 -36.71
N ILE A 161 -3.86 2.01 -37.00
CA ILE A 161 -4.47 2.12 -38.34
C ILE A 161 -4.67 3.58 -38.73
N LEU A 162 -5.14 4.41 -37.80
CA LEU A 162 -5.39 5.83 -38.03
C LEU A 162 -4.09 6.60 -38.28
N VAL A 163 -3.05 6.33 -37.49
CA VAL A 163 -1.70 6.87 -37.71
C VAL A 163 -1.12 6.37 -39.03
N GLY A 164 -1.21 5.08 -39.32
CA GLY A 164 -0.68 4.50 -40.57
C GLY A 164 -1.33 5.09 -41.82
N SER A 165 -2.65 5.26 -41.83
CA SER A 165 -3.38 5.89 -42.93
C SER A 165 -3.03 7.38 -43.09
N PHE A 166 -2.85 8.11 -41.99
CA PHE A 166 -2.39 9.50 -42.03
C PHE A 166 -0.97 9.62 -42.60
N VAL A 167 -0.05 8.75 -42.18
CA VAL A 167 1.35 8.75 -42.68
C VAL A 167 1.41 8.51 -44.18
N GLN A 168 0.50 7.69 -44.75
CA GLN A 168 0.43 7.46 -46.19
C GLN A 168 -0.06 8.68 -46.99
N THR A 169 -0.70 9.66 -46.35
CA THR A 169 -1.12 10.92 -47.00
C THR A 169 -0.04 12.01 -46.98
N LEU A 170 1.04 11.80 -46.25
CA LEU A 170 2.15 12.74 -46.17
C LEU A 170 2.95 12.75 -47.49
N PRO A 171 3.42 13.92 -47.96
CA PRO A 171 4.40 14.00 -49.03
C PRO A 171 5.67 13.20 -48.68
N ASP A 172 6.34 12.61 -49.68
CA ASP A 172 7.53 11.74 -49.51
C ASP A 172 8.57 12.32 -48.53
N ARG A 173 8.77 13.64 -48.58
CA ARG A 173 9.73 14.35 -47.75
C ARG A 173 9.34 14.41 -46.27
N GLU A 174 8.06 14.52 -45.98
CA GLU A 174 7.51 14.55 -44.62
C GLU A 174 7.44 13.15 -44.03
N MET A 175 7.09 12.14 -44.86
CA MET A 175 7.12 10.73 -44.49
C MET A 175 8.54 10.28 -44.06
N ILE A 176 9.58 10.64 -44.82
CA ILE A 176 10.97 10.31 -44.47
C ILE A 176 11.38 10.98 -43.15
N VAL A 177 11.00 12.24 -42.92
CA VAL A 177 11.29 12.95 -41.67
C VAL A 177 10.54 12.32 -40.49
N TRP A 178 9.28 11.90 -40.69
CA TRP A 178 8.47 11.24 -39.68
C TRP A 178 9.01 9.85 -39.31
N ASP A 179 9.38 9.01 -40.29
CA ASP A 179 9.99 7.70 -40.06
C ASP A 179 11.30 7.82 -39.26
N MET A 180 12.14 8.78 -39.65
CA MET A 180 13.39 9.07 -38.96
C MET A 180 13.16 9.55 -37.52
N TYR A 181 12.13 10.35 -37.28
CA TYR A 181 11.76 10.84 -35.95
C TYR A 181 11.13 9.75 -35.07
N SER A 182 10.28 8.91 -35.66
CA SER A 182 9.65 7.74 -35.02
C SER A 182 10.70 6.73 -34.55
N ASN A 183 11.77 6.54 -35.32
CA ASN A 183 12.96 5.76 -34.93
C ASN A 183 13.89 6.49 -33.93
N HIS A 184 13.37 7.45 -33.15
CA HIS A 184 14.06 8.19 -32.10
C HIS A 184 15.33 8.96 -32.53
N MET A 185 15.49 9.33 -33.81
CA MET A 185 16.60 10.20 -34.20
C MET A 185 16.34 11.65 -33.80
N SER A 186 17.40 12.34 -33.35
CA SER A 186 17.32 13.77 -33.02
C SER A 186 17.08 14.60 -34.28
N GLN A 187 16.29 15.68 -34.15
CA GLN A 187 15.99 16.60 -35.26
C GLN A 187 17.23 17.17 -35.94
N GLU A 188 18.33 17.33 -35.18
CA GLU A 188 19.63 17.77 -35.72
C GLU A 188 20.25 16.73 -36.67
N ASN A 189 20.21 15.44 -36.28
CA ASN A 189 20.74 14.34 -37.09
C ASN A 189 19.88 14.08 -38.33
N ILE A 190 18.56 14.22 -38.19
CA ILE A 190 17.63 14.17 -39.33
C ILE A 190 17.98 15.30 -40.32
N GLY A 191 18.30 16.50 -39.83
CA GLY A 191 18.68 17.66 -40.65
C GLY A 191 19.94 17.42 -41.46
N LYS A 192 20.97 16.89 -40.81
CA LYS A 192 22.23 16.51 -41.48
C LYS A 192 22.02 15.47 -42.58
N LYS A 193 21.09 14.52 -42.38
CA LYS A 193 20.83 13.41 -43.31
C LYS A 193 19.94 13.81 -44.50
N VAL A 194 18.98 14.70 -44.27
CA VAL A 194 18.05 15.21 -45.30
C VAL A 194 18.59 16.46 -46.01
N GLY A 195 19.67 17.06 -45.51
CA GLY A 195 20.30 18.25 -46.09
C GLY A 195 19.56 19.56 -45.76
N VAL A 196 18.91 19.63 -44.60
CA VAL A 196 18.14 20.79 -44.13
C VAL A 196 18.50 21.18 -42.71
N THR A 197 18.13 22.40 -42.32
CA THR A 197 18.37 22.88 -40.95
C THR A 197 17.40 22.23 -39.95
N GLN A 198 17.82 22.09 -38.70
CA GLN A 198 16.98 21.62 -37.60
C GLN A 198 15.66 22.42 -37.50
N THR A 199 15.72 23.74 -37.69
CA THR A 199 14.56 24.64 -37.65
C THR A 199 13.54 24.31 -38.74
N GLN A 200 13.98 23.87 -39.93
CA GLN A 200 13.09 23.42 -41.00
C GLN A 200 12.42 22.08 -40.65
N ILE A 201 13.13 21.16 -40.00
CA ILE A 201 12.55 19.90 -39.51
C ILE A 201 11.54 20.13 -38.40
N SER A 202 11.82 21.04 -37.47
CA SER A 202 10.86 21.43 -36.43
C SER A 202 9.56 22.03 -36.99
N ARG A 203 9.59 22.61 -38.21
CA ARG A 203 8.39 23.10 -38.89
C ARG A 203 7.62 21.99 -39.61
N ILE A 204 8.29 20.92 -40.03
CA ILE A 204 7.67 19.75 -40.67
C ILE A 204 7.01 18.84 -39.62
N LEU A 205 7.59 18.77 -38.41
CA LEU A 205 7.07 17.97 -37.30
C LEU A 205 6.01 18.70 -36.44
N LYS A 206 5.68 19.95 -36.76
CA LYS A 206 4.69 20.78 -36.05
C LYS A 206 3.39 20.82 -36.84
#